data_AF-A0A7E6FF73-F1
#
_entry.id   AF-A0A7E6FF73-F1
#
_cell.length_a   1.000
_cell.length_b   1.000
_cell.length_c   1.000
_cell.angle_alpha   90.00
_cell.angle_beta   90.00
_cell.angle_gamma   90.00
#
_symmetry.space_group_name_H-M   'P 1'
#
loop_
_entity.id
_entity.type
_entity.pdbx_description
1 polymer ?
#
loop_
_entity_poly.entity_id
_entity_poly.type
_entity_poly.pdbx_seq_one_letter_code
_entity_poly.pdbx_strand_id
1 'polypeptide(L)'
;MTKLELVVEPWIEGLWKPLKAELESCTTSKKMEQSTEINSPPSETPPTENEAQKLTETDKMTLPTDSLKEQILRNPLLNNLMQDIPLGVKIVEKTPHSNYIMDLADRPVDVSNVELVVQTDLTEEKHQAKESASLTCCAPHLKDSDLSIPLLSPPYLVLTLLPDEKLDLYNSAVQNGASFPSMASSVQTATVLKCSCLTHPGAVKTTLDLELFFEDAETVAYQPGDSISVICPNNEREVNHLIQRLDLENAGDAFFSLSVSPNTTKKKASCPNYLPPKCTIRYALTHCLDIREPPKKALLRMLVDYASDEQEKQRLQELCSKEGMSEYTTYIREPGLSLLDILLNFPSVMPPFERILELLPRLQPRPYSVASSQETDKNKLHVVFNVVQIPAGRGRRYHRQGICTGWLEQLTLSLQSDSKTDQKDLPASLGSLSLAEKPIISFFTRTNQRFHLPSDSKTPLIMIGPGTGVAPFIGFLQHRHHISKTQPLSEAWLFYGCRHQKKDFLYQDEIEKFLEQGCLSKFFVCFSRDEQPEESPRYIQDNLQRNSKELVDMLDKDAIVYVCGDAKNMAKDVCAAFTSILASEKGVSLEEANKILMKLRLDKRYLEDIWT
;
A
#
# COMPACT_ATOMS: atom_id res chain seq x y z
N MET A 1 -25.38 9.99 -0.80
CA MET A 1 -25.63 8.99 0.26
C MET A 1 -24.84 7.72 -0.08
N THR A 2 -23.69 7.53 0.54
CA THR A 2 -22.86 6.32 0.38
C THR A 2 -23.33 5.24 1.35
N LYS A 3 -23.62 4.04 0.85
CA LYS A 3 -23.69 2.86 1.72
C LYS A 3 -22.25 2.47 2.09
N LEU A 4 -21.91 2.58 3.36
CA LEU A 4 -20.72 1.96 3.91
C LEU A 4 -21.01 0.47 4.09
N GLU A 5 -20.25 -0.40 3.44
CA GLU A 5 -20.29 -1.83 3.74
C GLU A 5 -19.52 -2.08 5.03
N LEU A 6 -20.22 -2.68 6.01
CA LEU A 6 -19.57 -3.19 7.21
C LEU A 6 -18.86 -4.48 6.82
N VAL A 7 -17.52 -4.48 6.82
CA VAL A 7 -16.73 -5.68 6.56
C VAL A 7 -16.92 -6.64 7.73
N VAL A 8 -17.75 -7.67 7.52
CA VAL A 8 -17.90 -8.79 8.44
C VAL A 8 -16.77 -9.78 8.17
N GLU A 9 -16.04 -10.19 9.21
CA GLU A 9 -14.93 -11.13 9.06
C GLU A 9 -15.45 -12.51 8.55
N PRO A 10 -14.73 -13.23 7.67
CA PRO A 10 -15.24 -14.46 7.03
C PRO A 10 -15.65 -15.60 7.98
N TRP A 11 -15.18 -15.58 9.23
CA TRP A 11 -15.58 -16.56 10.25
C TRP A 11 -16.88 -16.18 10.99
N ILE A 12 -17.39 -14.95 10.79
CA ILE A 12 -18.60 -14.41 11.44
C ILE A 12 -19.83 -14.48 10.52
N GLU A 13 -19.68 -14.71 9.20
CA GLU A 13 -20.80 -14.68 8.23
C GLU A 13 -22.01 -15.56 8.63
N GLY A 14 -21.78 -16.72 9.24
CA GLY A 14 -22.84 -17.61 9.73
C GLY A 14 -23.51 -17.13 11.03
N LEU A 15 -22.79 -16.41 11.89
CA LEU A 15 -23.24 -15.97 13.21
C LEU A 15 -23.84 -14.55 13.22
N TRP A 16 -23.49 -13.72 12.24
CA TRP A 16 -23.91 -12.31 12.17
C TRP A 16 -25.43 -12.12 12.15
N LYS A 17 -26.16 -12.94 11.37
CA LYS A 17 -27.62 -12.82 11.23
C LYS A 17 -28.36 -13.18 12.54
N PRO A 18 -28.07 -14.32 13.22
CA PRO A 18 -28.59 -14.59 14.57
C PRO A 18 -28.27 -13.49 15.59
N LEU A 19 -27.00 -13.10 15.73
CA LEU A 19 -26.56 -12.11 16.73
C LEU A 19 -27.25 -10.75 16.54
N LYS A 20 -27.44 -10.31 15.29
CA LYS A 20 -28.13 -9.05 15.02
C LYS A 20 -29.60 -9.08 15.44
N ALA A 21 -30.32 -10.17 15.19
CA ALA A 21 -31.71 -10.31 15.61
C ALA A 21 -31.88 -10.30 17.14
N GLU A 22 -30.98 -10.99 17.86
CA GLU A 22 -31.00 -11.07 19.32
C GLU A 22 -30.61 -9.75 20.01
N LEU A 23 -29.74 -8.95 19.38
CA LEU A 23 -29.40 -7.61 19.85
C LEU A 23 -30.54 -6.62 19.57
N GLU A 24 -31.22 -6.73 18.42
CA GLU A 24 -32.38 -5.88 18.11
C GLU A 24 -33.55 -6.15 19.08
N SER A 25 -33.85 -7.41 19.43
CA SER A 25 -34.91 -7.76 20.41
C SER A 25 -34.63 -7.20 21.81
N CYS A 26 -33.37 -7.23 22.27
CA CYS A 26 -32.95 -6.65 23.55
C CYS A 26 -33.15 -5.13 23.63
N THR A 27 -33.11 -4.40 22.51
CA THR A 27 -33.33 -2.94 22.49
C THR A 27 -34.81 -2.54 22.55
N THR A 28 -35.73 -3.41 22.11
CA THR A 28 -37.18 -3.15 22.21
C THR A 28 -37.70 -3.26 23.64
N SER A 29 -37.27 -4.26 24.42
CA SER A 29 -37.75 -4.44 25.81
C SER A 29 -37.49 -3.22 26.69
N LYS A 30 -36.28 -2.63 26.59
CA LYS A 30 -35.92 -1.41 27.33
C LYS A 30 -36.69 -0.14 26.95
N LYS A 31 -37.50 -0.16 25.88
CA LYS A 31 -38.37 0.97 25.49
C LYS A 31 -39.79 0.88 26.04
N MET A 32 -40.23 -0.26 26.56
CA MET A 32 -41.59 -0.40 27.11
C MET A 32 -41.69 -0.02 28.61
N GLU A 33 -40.56 0.06 29.32
CA GLU A 33 -40.53 0.34 30.77
C GLU A 33 -40.43 1.85 31.13
N GLN A 34 -40.48 2.76 30.14
CA GLN A 34 -40.34 4.22 30.35
C GLN A 34 -41.53 5.05 29.80
N SER A 35 -42.71 4.45 29.63
CA SER A 35 -43.88 5.15 29.04
C SER A 35 -45.18 4.97 29.83
N THR A 36 -45.20 5.40 31.09
CA THR A 36 -46.42 5.60 31.90
C THR A 36 -46.29 6.88 32.74
N GLU A 37 -47.40 7.61 32.90
CA GLU A 37 -47.57 8.88 33.65
C GLU A 37 -47.02 10.16 32.96
N ILE A 38 -47.68 11.34 32.97
CA ILE A 38 -49.11 11.69 33.20
C ILE A 38 -49.44 13.07 32.52
N ASN A 39 -50.65 13.20 31.96
CA ASN A 39 -51.48 14.39 31.59
C ASN A 39 -50.91 15.73 31.00
N SER A 40 -51.64 16.24 30.01
CA SER A 40 -51.83 17.67 29.61
C SER A 40 -53.33 18.03 29.78
N PRO A 41 -53.98 19.12 29.25
CA PRO A 41 -53.58 20.30 28.41
C PRO A 41 -54.02 21.66 29.09
N PRO A 42 -54.36 22.83 28.44
CA PRO A 42 -54.36 23.35 27.04
C PRO A 42 -53.57 24.70 26.91
N SER A 43 -53.79 25.72 26.04
CA SER A 43 -54.78 26.07 24.97
C SER A 43 -54.20 26.99 23.85
N GLU A 44 -55.07 27.39 22.90
CA GLU A 44 -55.11 28.67 22.14
C GLU A 44 -54.02 29.12 21.12
N THR A 45 -54.20 28.69 19.85
CA THR A 45 -54.73 29.45 18.66
C THR A 45 -54.08 30.81 18.17
N PRO A 46 -54.24 31.24 16.88
CA PRO A 46 -53.24 30.89 15.86
C PRO A 46 -52.72 32.10 14.98
N PRO A 47 -52.93 32.26 13.64
CA PRO A 47 -51.79 32.50 12.72
C PRO A 47 -51.95 33.70 11.75
N THR A 48 -51.11 33.77 10.71
CA THR A 48 -51.41 34.54 9.48
C THR A 48 -50.87 33.84 8.23
N GLU A 49 -51.65 33.90 7.14
CA GLU A 49 -51.33 33.43 5.78
C GLU A 49 -50.61 34.56 4.99
N ASN A 50 -50.30 34.58 3.69
CA ASN A 50 -50.49 33.72 2.50
C ASN A 50 -49.39 34.13 1.46
N GLU A 51 -49.12 33.56 0.27
CA GLU A 51 -49.60 32.43 -0.54
C GLU A 51 -48.39 31.90 -1.38
N ALA A 52 -48.59 30.92 -2.26
CA ALA A 52 -47.63 30.50 -3.29
C ALA A 52 -48.30 30.39 -4.68
N GLN A 53 -47.57 30.71 -5.76
CA GLN A 53 -47.95 30.30 -7.14
C GLN A 53 -46.73 30.18 -8.09
N LYS A 54 -46.97 29.85 -9.36
CA LYS A 54 -46.14 28.89 -10.14
C LYS A 54 -46.30 29.12 -11.66
N LEU A 55 -45.25 28.90 -12.50
CA LEU A 55 -45.24 28.21 -13.84
C LEU A 55 -44.15 28.64 -14.86
N THR A 56 -43.82 27.68 -15.76
CA THR A 56 -43.35 27.76 -17.19
C THR A 56 -42.05 28.45 -17.63
N GLU A 57 -41.03 27.61 -17.91
CA GLU A 57 -40.35 27.31 -19.21
C GLU A 57 -40.01 28.35 -20.31
N THR A 58 -38.91 28.02 -21.03
CA THR A 58 -38.37 28.57 -22.31
C THR A 58 -37.79 30.01 -22.27
N ASP A 59 -36.74 30.37 -23.03
CA ASP A 59 -36.26 29.82 -24.31
C ASP A 59 -34.70 29.85 -24.48
N LYS A 60 -34.20 29.49 -25.67
CA LYS A 60 -32.77 29.46 -26.07
C LYS A 60 -32.31 30.78 -26.72
N MET A 61 -31.00 31.07 -26.68
CA MET A 61 -30.35 31.81 -27.78
C MET A 61 -28.86 31.48 -27.95
N THR A 62 -28.31 31.81 -29.11
CA THR A 62 -26.99 31.34 -29.62
C THR A 62 -26.00 32.49 -29.86
N LEU A 63 -24.75 32.10 -30.16
CA LEU A 63 -23.63 32.94 -30.66
C LEU A 63 -24.04 33.90 -31.79
N PRO A 64 -23.23 34.96 -31.99
CA PRO A 64 -22.44 34.97 -33.23
C PRO A 64 -20.94 35.27 -33.02
N THR A 65 -20.11 34.78 -33.93
CA THR A 65 -18.71 35.18 -34.16
C THR A 65 -18.66 36.24 -35.27
N ASP A 66 -17.71 37.19 -35.22
CA ASP A 66 -16.48 37.14 -36.04
C ASP A 66 -15.68 38.45 -36.16
N SER A 67 -14.41 38.27 -36.56
CA SER A 67 -13.54 39.22 -37.31
C SER A 67 -12.62 40.19 -36.55
N LEU A 68 -11.49 40.49 -37.22
CA LEU A 68 -10.40 41.45 -36.93
C LEU A 68 -9.67 41.20 -35.59
N LYS A 69 -8.42 40.67 -35.54
CA LYS A 69 -7.16 40.99 -36.27
C LYS A 69 -6.74 42.46 -36.19
N GLU A 70 -5.43 42.63 -35.97
CA GLU A 70 -4.69 43.90 -35.78
C GLU A 70 -4.96 44.66 -34.46
N GLN A 71 -4.11 44.42 -33.45
CA GLN A 71 -3.31 45.47 -32.77
C GLN A 71 -2.36 44.87 -31.70
N ILE A 72 -1.21 44.34 -32.14
CA ILE A 72 -0.01 44.18 -31.29
C ILE A 72 1.18 44.73 -32.07
N LEU A 73 1.69 45.90 -31.65
CA LEU A 73 2.94 46.46 -32.15
C LEU A 73 3.52 47.49 -31.15
N ARG A 74 4.85 47.53 -31.01
CA ARG A 74 5.66 48.52 -30.25
C ARG A 74 5.56 48.38 -28.72
N ASN A 75 6.52 47.71 -28.07
CA ASN A 75 7.87 48.27 -27.94
C ASN A 75 8.99 47.20 -28.07
N PRO A 76 10.19 47.53 -28.58
CA PRO A 76 11.27 46.57 -28.79
C PRO A 76 12.47 46.74 -27.82
N LEU A 77 13.16 45.64 -27.54
CA LEU A 77 14.61 45.65 -27.35
C LEU A 77 15.21 44.60 -28.29
N LEU A 78 16.05 45.05 -29.22
CA LEU A 78 16.63 44.27 -30.31
C LEU A 78 18.11 43.98 -30.05
N ASN A 79 18.53 42.80 -30.50
CA ASN A 79 19.85 42.47 -31.04
C ASN A 79 21.11 42.84 -30.25
N ASN A 80 21.97 41.83 -30.03
CA ASN A 80 23.08 41.64 -30.98
C ASN A 80 23.67 40.22 -30.93
N LEU A 81 24.54 39.91 -31.90
CA LEU A 81 25.40 38.73 -31.99
C LEU A 81 24.71 37.38 -32.28
N MET A 82 24.21 37.26 -33.51
CA MET A 82 24.30 36.02 -34.29
C MET A 82 25.05 36.32 -35.59
N GLN A 83 26.27 35.78 -35.75
CA GLN A 83 27.03 35.75 -37.00
C GLN A 83 28.10 34.65 -36.93
N ASP A 84 27.82 33.48 -37.49
CA ASP A 84 28.44 33.04 -38.75
C ASP A 84 28.20 31.54 -39.03
N ILE A 85 27.98 31.21 -40.31
CA ILE A 85 27.88 29.84 -40.83
C ILE A 85 28.60 29.78 -42.19
N PRO A 86 29.53 28.84 -42.38
CA PRO A 86 29.79 28.24 -43.69
C PRO A 86 29.45 26.74 -43.72
N LEU A 87 28.94 26.26 -44.85
CA LEU A 87 28.70 24.83 -45.06
C LEU A 87 30.00 24.06 -45.34
N GLY A 88 30.09 22.82 -44.85
CA GLY A 88 31.17 21.86 -45.16
C GLY A 88 30.64 20.42 -45.07
N VAL A 89 31.23 19.49 -45.84
CA VAL A 89 30.65 18.16 -46.13
C VAL A 89 31.65 17.02 -45.91
N LYS A 90 31.17 15.87 -45.39
CA LYS A 90 31.81 14.53 -45.25
C LYS A 90 33.01 14.36 -44.29
N ILE A 91 32.79 13.55 -43.25
CA ILE A 91 33.76 12.69 -42.53
C ILE A 91 32.96 11.41 -42.18
N VAL A 92 33.18 10.19 -42.73
CA VAL A 92 34.32 9.23 -42.71
C VAL A 92 34.13 8.12 -41.64
N GLU A 93 34.66 6.92 -41.90
CA GLU A 93 34.42 5.70 -41.13
C GLU A 93 35.27 5.55 -39.83
N LYS A 94 34.77 4.71 -38.91
CA LYS A 94 35.52 3.74 -38.06
C LYS A 94 36.67 4.22 -37.13
N THR A 95 36.33 4.33 -35.83
CA THR A 95 36.95 3.61 -34.66
C THR A 95 38.47 3.73 -34.33
N PRO A 96 38.93 3.39 -33.09
CA PRO A 96 38.26 3.26 -31.77
C PRO A 96 39.02 3.93 -30.58
N HIS A 97 38.64 3.56 -29.35
CA HIS A 97 39.31 3.72 -28.03
C HIS A 97 38.98 5.02 -27.25
N SER A 98 38.50 4.99 -25.99
CA SER A 98 38.86 4.23 -24.75
C SER A 98 39.91 4.99 -23.91
N ASN A 99 39.81 5.18 -22.59
CA ASN A 99 38.83 4.71 -21.58
C ASN A 99 38.79 5.69 -20.38
N TYR A 100 37.81 5.56 -19.48
CA TYR A 100 38.01 5.42 -18.02
C TYR A 100 36.68 5.32 -17.25
N ILE A 101 36.21 4.07 -17.08
CA ILE A 101 35.35 3.65 -15.97
C ILE A 101 36.13 2.53 -15.26
N MET A 102 36.18 2.55 -13.93
CA MET A 102 36.77 1.44 -13.18
C MET A 102 35.73 0.34 -12.98
N ASP A 103 36.00 -0.80 -13.60
CA ASP A 103 35.35 -2.08 -13.33
C ASP A 103 36.11 -2.82 -12.20
N LEU A 104 35.37 -3.57 -11.39
CA LEU A 104 35.89 -4.49 -10.36
C LEU A 104 35.01 -5.74 -10.29
N ALA A 105 34.94 -6.45 -11.43
CA ALA A 105 34.43 -7.81 -11.52
C ALA A 105 35.29 -8.84 -10.75
N ASP A 106 34.71 -10.03 -10.62
CA ASP A 106 35.32 -11.36 -10.47
C ASP A 106 36.72 -11.49 -9.82
N ARG A 107 36.73 -12.14 -8.64
CA ARG A 107 37.90 -12.90 -8.20
C ARG A 107 37.74 -14.36 -8.64
N PRO A 108 38.65 -14.92 -9.45
CA PRO A 108 38.69 -16.37 -9.65
C PRO A 108 39.10 -17.06 -8.34
N VAL A 109 38.36 -18.08 -7.93
CA VAL A 109 38.75 -18.98 -6.83
C VAL A 109 39.40 -20.20 -7.45
N ASP A 110 40.66 -20.46 -7.07
CA ASP A 110 41.38 -21.67 -7.44
C ASP A 110 40.71 -22.88 -6.76
N VAL A 111 40.11 -23.76 -7.56
CA VAL A 111 39.50 -25.02 -7.12
C VAL A 111 40.40 -26.19 -7.49
N SER A 112 41.58 -26.23 -6.89
CA SER A 112 42.45 -27.40 -6.82
C SER A 112 42.37 -28.06 -5.44
N ASN A 113 41.93 -29.33 -5.43
CA ASN A 113 41.91 -30.25 -4.27
C ASN A 113 41.18 -29.80 -3.00
N VAL A 114 39.84 -29.86 -3.02
CA VAL A 114 39.03 -30.18 -1.82
C VAL A 114 38.08 -31.33 -2.15
N GLU A 115 38.38 -32.54 -1.68
CA GLU A 115 37.49 -33.70 -1.80
C GLU A 115 36.33 -33.60 -0.82
N LEU A 116 35.22 -32.98 -1.25
CA LEU A 116 33.94 -33.12 -0.57
C LEU A 116 33.33 -34.48 -0.91
N VAL A 117 33.49 -35.45 0.01
CA VAL A 117 32.91 -36.79 -0.09
C VAL A 117 31.39 -36.73 0.01
N VAL A 118 30.74 -36.57 -1.14
CA VAL A 118 29.30 -36.83 -1.30
C VAL A 118 29.11 -38.33 -1.43
N GLN A 119 28.65 -38.99 -0.35
CA GLN A 119 28.20 -40.38 -0.44
C GLN A 119 26.91 -40.44 -1.26
N THR A 120 27.04 -40.72 -2.55
CA THR A 120 25.92 -41.09 -3.41
C THR A 120 25.58 -42.56 -3.16
N ASP A 121 24.69 -42.83 -2.21
CA ASP A 121 24.11 -44.17 -2.06
C ASP A 121 23.27 -44.50 -3.30
N LEU A 122 23.80 -45.39 -4.14
CA LEU A 122 23.18 -45.84 -5.38
C LEU A 122 22.13 -46.93 -5.11
N THR A 123 20.95 -46.53 -4.63
CA THR A 123 19.74 -47.36 -4.68
C THR A 123 18.96 -47.07 -5.96
N GLU A 124 18.89 -48.04 -6.87
CA GLU A 124 18.17 -47.95 -8.16
C GLU A 124 16.63 -47.96 -8.00
N GLU A 125 16.06 -46.95 -7.35
CA GLU A 125 14.60 -46.76 -7.35
C GLU A 125 14.13 -46.24 -8.72
N LYS A 126 13.50 -47.13 -9.49
CA LYS A 126 12.81 -46.80 -10.75
C LYS A 126 11.54 -45.98 -10.51
N HIS A 127 11.69 -44.78 -9.98
CA HIS A 127 10.60 -43.82 -9.91
C HIS A 127 10.25 -43.31 -11.31
N GLN A 128 9.12 -43.79 -11.83
CA GLN A 128 8.40 -43.11 -12.89
C GLN A 128 8.14 -41.66 -12.46
N ALA A 129 8.66 -40.70 -13.22
CA ALA A 129 8.38 -39.30 -12.99
C ALA A 129 6.89 -39.02 -13.28
N LYS A 130 6.06 -39.05 -12.23
CA LYS A 130 4.71 -38.50 -12.30
C LYS A 130 4.81 -37.03 -12.67
N GLU A 131 4.12 -36.61 -13.72
CA GLU A 131 3.98 -35.19 -14.08
C GLU A 131 3.39 -34.42 -12.90
N SER A 132 4.23 -33.69 -12.15
CA SER A 132 3.79 -32.80 -11.09
C SER A 132 3.24 -31.51 -11.70
N ALA A 133 1.99 -31.20 -11.41
CA ALA A 133 1.35 -29.98 -11.88
C ALA A 133 2.14 -28.72 -11.48
N SER A 134 2.19 -27.74 -12.39
CA SER A 134 3.00 -26.53 -12.29
C SER A 134 2.26 -25.35 -12.94
N LEU A 135 2.89 -24.18 -13.02
CA LEU A 135 2.33 -23.07 -13.80
C LEU A 135 2.13 -23.45 -15.27
N THR A 136 3.11 -24.13 -15.89
CA THR A 136 3.10 -24.49 -17.31
C THR A 136 2.55 -25.89 -17.61
N CYS A 137 2.42 -26.76 -16.60
CA CYS A 137 1.97 -28.15 -16.76
C CYS A 137 0.68 -28.42 -15.99
N CYS A 138 -0.35 -28.90 -16.69
CA CYS A 138 -1.64 -29.29 -16.13
C CYS A 138 -1.58 -30.55 -15.26
N ALA A 139 -2.36 -30.62 -14.17
CA ALA A 139 -2.58 -31.87 -13.47
C ALA A 139 -3.35 -32.89 -14.33
N PRO A 140 -3.04 -34.20 -14.25
CA PRO A 140 -3.71 -35.23 -15.06
C PRO A 140 -5.25 -35.26 -14.95
N HIS A 141 -5.83 -34.84 -13.81
CA HIS A 141 -7.29 -34.80 -13.64
C HIS A 141 -7.99 -33.67 -14.40
N LEU A 142 -7.24 -32.63 -14.81
CA LEU A 142 -7.76 -31.45 -15.51
C LEU A 142 -7.49 -31.52 -17.03
N LYS A 143 -6.46 -32.28 -17.47
CA LYS A 143 -6.13 -32.51 -18.89
C LYS A 143 -7.31 -33.05 -19.71
N ASP A 144 -8.12 -33.92 -19.13
CA ASP A 144 -9.25 -34.61 -19.80
C ASP A 144 -10.64 -34.02 -19.46
N SER A 145 -10.70 -32.80 -18.89
CA SER A 145 -11.95 -32.16 -18.44
C SER A 145 -12.55 -31.19 -19.46
N ASP A 146 -13.88 -31.20 -19.62
CA ASP A 146 -14.62 -30.16 -20.36
C ASP A 146 -14.49 -28.79 -19.66
N LEU A 147 -13.66 -27.90 -20.18
CA LEU A 147 -13.32 -26.62 -19.54
C LEU A 147 -14.43 -25.57 -19.67
N SER A 148 -14.93 -25.08 -18.54
CA SER A 148 -15.88 -23.96 -18.50
C SER A 148 -15.15 -22.62 -18.55
N ILE A 149 -14.64 -22.30 -19.74
CA ILE A 149 -13.84 -21.11 -20.07
C ILE A 149 -14.68 -19.82 -19.95
N PRO A 150 -14.17 -18.72 -19.35
CA PRO A 150 -14.86 -17.44 -19.30
C PRO A 150 -15.10 -16.81 -20.68
N LEU A 151 -16.18 -16.03 -20.79
CA LEU A 151 -16.44 -15.22 -21.99
C LEU A 151 -15.36 -14.13 -22.15
N LEU A 152 -14.83 -13.99 -23.37
CA LEU A 152 -13.89 -12.92 -23.71
C LEU A 152 -14.54 -11.54 -23.52
N SER A 153 -13.83 -10.61 -22.90
CA SER A 153 -14.25 -9.20 -22.84
C SER A 153 -13.99 -8.52 -24.20
N PRO A 154 -15.03 -8.00 -24.89
CA PRO A 154 -14.87 -7.44 -26.23
C PRO A 154 -14.02 -6.17 -26.21
N PRO A 155 -13.15 -5.97 -27.23
CA PRO A 155 -12.26 -4.83 -27.30
C PRO A 155 -13.03 -3.51 -27.43
N TYR A 156 -12.49 -2.48 -26.80
CA TYR A 156 -13.11 -1.14 -26.77
C TYR A 156 -12.12 0.02 -26.76
N LEU A 157 -10.81 -0.20 -26.56
CA LEU A 157 -9.81 0.86 -26.74
C LEU A 157 -9.21 0.82 -28.15
N VAL A 158 -8.89 2.01 -28.67
CA VAL A 158 -8.02 2.21 -29.83
C VAL A 158 -6.91 3.15 -29.41
N LEU A 159 -5.67 2.74 -29.65
CA LEU A 159 -4.46 3.50 -29.40
C LEU A 159 -3.92 4.03 -30.73
N THR A 160 -3.73 5.35 -30.83
CA THR A 160 -3.15 6.00 -32.00
C THR A 160 -1.84 6.64 -31.61
N LEU A 161 -0.72 6.23 -32.24
CA LEU A 161 0.60 6.81 -32.00
C LEU A 161 0.70 8.24 -32.57
N LEU A 162 1.43 9.10 -31.85
CA LEU A 162 1.63 10.52 -32.09
C LEU A 162 3.13 10.84 -31.99
N PRO A 163 3.98 10.40 -32.93
CA PRO A 163 5.44 10.42 -32.78
C PRO A 163 6.05 11.84 -32.68
N ASP A 164 5.39 12.85 -33.25
CA ASP A 164 5.85 14.25 -33.23
C ASP A 164 5.40 15.04 -31.99
N GLU A 165 4.49 14.48 -31.17
CA GLU A 165 3.95 15.16 -29.99
C GLU A 165 4.98 15.20 -28.84
N LYS A 166 5.06 16.33 -28.14
CA LYS A 166 5.90 16.50 -26.95
C LYS A 166 5.11 17.26 -25.87
N LEU A 167 4.86 16.60 -24.75
CA LEU A 167 4.14 17.14 -23.60
C LEU A 167 4.90 16.84 -22.31
N ASP A 168 4.83 17.75 -21.34
CA ASP A 168 5.36 17.52 -20.00
C ASP A 168 4.38 16.69 -19.17
N LEU A 169 4.63 15.37 -19.11
CA LEU A 169 3.84 14.43 -18.34
C LEU A 169 4.18 14.43 -16.84
N TYR A 170 5.29 15.05 -16.43
CA TYR A 170 5.82 14.95 -15.07
C TYR A 170 5.42 16.16 -14.21
N ASN A 171 5.30 17.34 -14.81
CA ASN A 171 4.65 18.51 -14.20
C ASN A 171 3.12 18.52 -14.39
N SER A 172 2.55 17.48 -15.01
CA SER A 172 1.10 17.29 -15.14
C SER A 172 0.48 16.66 -13.88
N ALA A 173 -0.82 16.88 -13.69
CA ALA A 173 -1.54 16.32 -12.54
C ALA A 173 -1.46 14.78 -12.48
N VAL A 174 -0.99 14.25 -11.35
CA VAL A 174 -0.79 12.81 -11.09
C VAL A 174 -1.99 11.99 -11.55
N GLN A 175 -1.73 11.00 -12.41
CA GLN A 175 -2.75 10.11 -12.97
C GLN A 175 -3.98 10.88 -13.49
N ASN A 176 -3.75 11.93 -14.29
CA ASN A 176 -4.78 12.77 -14.92
C ASN A 176 -5.72 13.45 -13.90
N GLY A 177 -5.25 13.69 -12.68
CA GLY A 177 -6.06 14.30 -11.60
C GLY A 177 -7.20 13.41 -11.08
N ALA A 178 -7.22 12.12 -11.43
CA ALA A 178 -8.29 11.22 -10.99
C ALA A 178 -8.21 10.98 -9.46
N SER A 179 -9.27 11.31 -8.74
CA SER A 179 -9.34 11.12 -7.27
C SER A 179 -9.02 9.69 -6.84
N PHE A 180 -8.38 9.52 -5.68
CA PHE A 180 -8.00 8.24 -5.09
C PHE A 180 -8.95 7.81 -3.96
N PRO A 181 -9.10 6.49 -3.68
CA PRO A 181 -9.86 6.01 -2.52
C PRO A 181 -9.29 6.53 -1.19
N SER A 182 -10.18 6.86 -0.25
CA SER A 182 -9.85 7.36 1.11
C SER A 182 -9.01 8.65 1.17
N MET A 183 -8.91 9.40 0.08
CA MET A 183 -8.15 10.66 0.01
C MET A 183 -8.84 11.77 0.84
N ALA A 184 -8.14 12.34 1.83
CA ALA A 184 -8.66 13.39 2.71
C ALA A 184 -8.11 14.79 2.40
N SER A 185 -6.85 14.90 1.95
CA SER A 185 -6.26 16.13 1.39
C SER A 185 -6.26 16.12 -0.14
N SER A 186 -5.87 17.23 -0.77
CA SER A 186 -5.30 17.21 -2.13
C SER A 186 -4.03 16.35 -2.16
N VAL A 187 -3.57 15.97 -3.36
CA VAL A 187 -2.20 15.47 -3.53
C VAL A 187 -1.23 16.61 -3.19
N GLN A 188 -0.29 16.33 -2.31
CA GLN A 188 0.77 17.23 -1.86
C GLN A 188 2.14 16.62 -2.14
N THR A 189 3.19 17.45 -2.08
CA THR A 189 4.58 17.01 -2.14
C THR A 189 5.26 17.16 -0.78
N ALA A 190 6.14 16.22 -0.42
CA ALA A 190 7.02 16.34 0.73
C ALA A 190 8.47 16.06 0.34
N THR A 191 9.39 16.81 0.93
CA THR A 191 10.83 16.58 0.84
C THR A 191 11.22 15.55 1.90
N VAL A 192 11.94 14.49 1.51
CA VAL A 192 12.50 13.53 2.44
C VAL A 192 13.71 14.18 3.13
N LEU A 193 13.57 14.53 4.40
CA LEU A 193 14.66 15.15 5.17
C LEU A 193 15.72 14.15 5.58
N LYS A 194 15.32 12.93 5.96
CA LYS A 194 16.16 11.89 6.55
C LYS A 194 15.54 10.52 6.32
N CYS A 195 16.37 9.49 6.19
CA CYS A 195 15.97 8.09 6.26
C CYS A 195 16.84 7.36 7.28
N SER A 196 16.23 6.85 8.36
CA SER A 196 16.93 6.13 9.43
C SER A 196 16.66 4.62 9.31
N CYS A 197 17.69 3.79 9.22
CA CYS A 197 17.50 2.34 9.33
C CYS A 197 17.40 1.95 10.81
N LEU A 198 16.23 1.45 11.22
CA LEU A 198 15.92 1.08 12.61
C LEU A 198 16.36 -0.35 12.98
N THR A 199 16.81 -1.13 12.01
CA THR A 199 17.17 -2.55 12.18
C THR A 199 18.66 -2.79 11.99
N HIS A 200 19.23 -3.70 12.77
CA HIS A 200 20.61 -4.16 12.56
C HIS A 200 20.75 -4.84 11.18
N PRO A 201 21.89 -4.69 10.45
CA PRO A 201 22.07 -5.32 9.13
C PRO A 201 21.91 -6.86 9.10
N GLY A 202 22.05 -7.52 10.26
CA GLY A 202 21.78 -8.95 10.44
C GLY A 202 20.33 -9.31 10.81
N ALA A 203 19.37 -8.39 10.66
CA ALA A 203 17.93 -8.63 10.79
C ALA A 203 17.35 -9.30 9.53
N VAL A 204 16.17 -9.93 9.66
CA VAL A 204 15.52 -10.64 8.53
C VAL A 204 14.60 -9.72 7.71
N LYS A 205 14.35 -8.50 8.19
CA LYS A 205 13.68 -7.42 7.46
C LYS A 205 14.44 -6.13 7.75
N THR A 206 14.65 -5.31 6.73
CA THR A 206 15.09 -3.92 6.90
C THR A 206 13.87 -3.09 7.29
N THR A 207 13.93 -2.33 8.39
CA THR A 207 12.92 -1.32 8.72
C THR A 207 13.51 0.08 8.57
N LEU A 208 12.81 0.94 7.84
CA LEU A 208 13.19 2.33 7.61
C LEU A 208 12.15 3.27 8.27
N ASP A 209 12.66 4.37 8.82
CA ASP A 209 11.90 5.55 9.26
C ASP A 209 12.24 6.72 8.32
N LEU A 210 11.22 7.28 7.65
CA LEU A 210 11.35 8.45 6.78
C LEU A 210 10.77 9.69 7.47
N GLU A 211 11.64 10.67 7.70
CA GLU A 211 11.26 12.03 8.12
C GLU A 211 10.91 12.84 6.86
N LEU A 212 9.64 13.26 6.76
CA LEU A 212 9.08 13.98 5.61
C LEU A 212 8.71 15.40 6.02
N PHE A 213 9.07 16.40 5.19
CA PHE A 213 8.77 17.82 5.40
C PHE A 213 7.89 18.40 4.29
N PHE A 214 6.93 19.23 4.68
CA PHE A 214 5.98 19.93 3.81
C PHE A 214 5.83 21.39 4.27
N GLU A 215 5.72 22.32 3.33
CA GLU A 215 5.74 23.76 3.61
C GLU A 215 4.44 24.26 4.27
N ASP A 216 3.29 23.74 3.82
CA ASP A 216 1.97 24.13 4.31
C ASP A 216 1.41 23.06 5.26
N ALA A 217 1.46 23.34 6.56
CA ALA A 217 0.96 22.45 7.60
C ALA A 217 -0.58 22.46 7.77
N GLU A 218 -1.29 23.43 7.19
CA GLU A 218 -2.76 23.49 7.25
C GLU A 218 -3.37 22.54 6.20
N THR A 219 -2.76 22.46 5.01
CA THR A 219 -3.15 21.49 3.97
C THR A 219 -2.77 20.04 4.28
N VAL A 220 -1.84 19.83 5.22
CA VAL A 220 -1.38 18.51 5.70
C VAL A 220 -1.69 18.35 7.19
N ALA A 221 -2.89 18.78 7.63
CA ALA A 221 -3.38 18.48 8.96
C ALA A 221 -3.51 16.97 9.18
N TYR A 222 -2.90 16.43 10.25
CA TYR A 222 -2.98 15.03 10.65
C TYR A 222 -2.95 14.88 12.18
N GLN A 223 -3.61 13.84 12.68
CA GLN A 223 -3.49 13.42 14.08
C GLN A 223 -2.75 12.07 14.18
N PRO A 224 -2.06 11.79 15.30
CA PRO A 224 -1.48 10.46 15.54
C PRO A 224 -2.52 9.35 15.35
N GLY A 225 -2.19 8.33 14.55
CA GLY A 225 -3.13 7.28 14.14
C GLY A 225 -3.82 7.51 12.80
N ASP A 226 -3.69 8.69 12.19
CA ASP A 226 -3.93 8.86 10.75
C ASP A 226 -2.87 8.11 9.92
N SER A 227 -3.12 8.01 8.62
CA SER A 227 -2.14 7.50 7.65
C SER A 227 -1.94 8.48 6.50
N ILE A 228 -0.78 8.44 5.85
CA ILE A 228 -0.60 9.03 4.52
C ILE A 228 -0.64 7.95 3.46
N SER A 229 -1.06 8.30 2.24
CA SER A 229 -0.95 7.45 1.06
C SER A 229 0.14 7.98 0.15
N VAL A 230 1.24 7.24 0.03
CA VAL A 230 2.37 7.60 -0.83
C VAL A 230 2.09 7.14 -2.26
N ILE A 231 2.22 8.05 -3.22
CA ILE A 231 2.15 7.78 -4.65
C ILE A 231 3.56 7.38 -5.12
N CYS A 232 3.67 6.18 -5.68
CA CYS A 232 4.93 5.58 -6.10
C CYS A 232 4.85 5.09 -7.56
N PRO A 233 5.93 5.20 -8.36
CA PRO A 233 6.03 4.56 -9.66
C PRO A 233 6.30 3.06 -9.54
N ASN A 234 6.04 2.30 -10.60
CA ASN A 234 6.60 0.97 -10.78
C ASN A 234 8.13 1.03 -10.99
N ASN A 235 8.83 -0.08 -10.74
CA ASN A 235 10.28 -0.13 -10.96
C ASN A 235 10.62 -0.06 -12.46
N GLU A 236 11.51 0.86 -12.83
CA GLU A 236 11.89 1.13 -14.21
C GLU A 236 12.39 -0.11 -14.95
N ARG A 237 13.15 -1.00 -14.29
CA ARG A 237 13.66 -2.23 -14.90
C ARG A 237 12.53 -3.19 -15.29
N GLU A 238 11.46 -3.25 -14.51
CA GLU A 238 10.29 -4.08 -14.84
C GLU A 238 9.43 -3.46 -15.96
N VAL A 239 9.36 -2.12 -16.03
CA VAL A 239 8.74 -1.42 -17.16
C VAL A 239 9.55 -1.68 -18.45
N ASN A 240 10.89 -1.58 -18.39
CA ASN A 240 11.79 -1.89 -19.50
C ASN A 240 11.62 -3.35 -19.96
N HIS A 241 11.67 -4.32 -19.06
CA HIS A 241 11.45 -5.74 -19.40
C HIS A 241 10.06 -6.02 -19.99
N LEU A 242 9.01 -5.31 -19.56
CA LEU A 242 7.66 -5.47 -20.10
C LEU A 242 7.51 -4.83 -21.49
N ILE A 243 8.10 -3.65 -21.72
CA ILE A 243 8.16 -3.01 -23.05
C ILE A 243 8.92 -3.93 -24.03
N GLN A 244 10.06 -4.47 -23.62
CA GLN A 244 10.85 -5.41 -24.43
C GLN A 244 10.10 -6.72 -24.70
N ARG A 245 9.48 -7.34 -23.69
CA ARG A 245 8.70 -8.59 -23.85
C ARG A 245 7.47 -8.42 -24.77
N LEU A 246 7.00 -7.20 -25.00
CA LEU A 246 5.87 -6.90 -25.88
C LEU A 246 6.28 -6.40 -27.27
N ASP A 247 7.58 -6.36 -27.60
CA ASP A 247 8.13 -5.77 -28.83
C ASP A 247 7.76 -4.29 -29.03
N LEU A 248 7.74 -3.53 -27.92
CA LEU A 248 7.35 -2.12 -27.88
C LEU A 248 8.55 -1.17 -27.76
N GLU A 249 9.80 -1.63 -27.89
CA GLU A 249 10.99 -0.80 -27.65
C GLU A 249 11.01 0.48 -28.52
N ASN A 250 10.61 0.38 -29.79
CA ASN A 250 10.51 1.50 -30.72
C ASN A 250 9.31 2.44 -30.46
N ALA A 251 8.34 2.02 -29.65
CA ALA A 251 7.10 2.75 -29.36
C ALA A 251 6.97 3.16 -27.87
N GLY A 252 7.85 2.68 -26.99
CA GLY A 252 7.78 2.86 -25.54
C GLY A 252 7.70 4.33 -25.12
N ASP A 253 8.47 5.17 -25.80
CA ASP A 253 8.57 6.62 -25.57
C ASP A 253 7.83 7.47 -26.61
N ALA A 254 7.18 6.84 -27.59
CA ALA A 254 6.26 7.54 -28.46
C ALA A 254 4.99 7.90 -27.69
N PHE A 255 4.46 9.10 -27.90
CA PHE A 255 3.15 9.48 -27.40
C PHE A 255 2.06 8.68 -28.12
N PHE A 256 0.95 8.45 -27.43
CA PHE A 256 -0.30 7.99 -28.02
C PHE A 256 -1.48 8.80 -27.50
N SER A 257 -2.59 8.79 -28.24
CA SER A 257 -3.92 9.14 -27.75
C SER A 257 -4.81 7.89 -27.65
N LEU A 258 -5.68 7.85 -26.63
CA LEU A 258 -6.71 6.82 -26.50
C LEU A 258 -8.07 7.32 -26.98
N SER A 259 -8.80 6.44 -27.66
CA SER A 259 -10.20 6.63 -28.00
C SER A 259 -10.99 5.34 -27.78
N VAL A 260 -12.32 5.45 -27.69
CA VAL A 260 -13.21 4.28 -27.65
C VAL A 260 -13.47 3.80 -29.07
N SER A 261 -13.26 2.52 -29.33
CA SER A 261 -13.52 1.90 -30.64
C SER A 261 -14.97 2.10 -31.06
N PRO A 262 -15.27 2.68 -32.24
CA PRO A 262 -16.64 2.88 -32.71
C PRO A 262 -17.38 1.56 -32.97
N ASN A 263 -16.63 0.47 -33.14
CA ASN A 263 -17.15 -0.87 -33.42
C ASN A 263 -17.27 -1.74 -32.15
N THR A 264 -17.11 -1.18 -30.94
CA THR A 264 -17.16 -1.97 -29.71
C THR A 264 -18.58 -2.43 -29.35
N THR A 265 -18.70 -3.69 -28.92
CA THR A 265 -19.91 -4.23 -28.31
C THR A 265 -19.93 -4.05 -26.77
N LYS A 266 -18.88 -3.46 -26.18
CA LYS A 266 -18.80 -3.23 -24.73
C LYS A 266 -19.72 -2.09 -24.28
N LYS A 267 -20.83 -2.46 -23.64
CA LYS A 267 -21.77 -1.51 -23.01
C LYS A 267 -21.01 -0.61 -22.01
N LYS A 268 -21.21 0.72 -22.12
CA LYS A 268 -20.54 1.75 -21.30
C LYS A 268 -18.99 1.73 -21.38
N ALA A 269 -18.44 1.41 -22.55
CA ALA A 269 -17.02 1.65 -22.82
C ALA A 269 -16.64 3.13 -22.62
N SER A 270 -15.52 3.37 -21.94
CA SER A 270 -14.93 4.70 -21.74
C SER A 270 -13.42 4.55 -21.53
N CYS A 271 -12.63 5.55 -21.94
CA CYS A 271 -11.20 5.56 -21.64
C CYS A 271 -10.98 5.64 -20.12
N PRO A 272 -9.99 4.93 -19.53
CA PRO A 272 -9.73 4.99 -18.10
C PRO A 272 -9.36 6.42 -17.67
N ASN A 273 -10.16 7.04 -16.80
CA ASN A 273 -10.03 8.45 -16.44
C ASN A 273 -8.72 8.83 -15.72
N TYR A 274 -7.97 7.84 -15.24
CA TYR A 274 -6.68 7.98 -14.57
C TYR A 274 -5.47 7.91 -15.53
N LEU A 275 -5.70 7.65 -16.82
CA LEU A 275 -4.71 7.80 -17.88
C LEU A 275 -4.84 9.20 -18.50
N PRO A 276 -3.73 9.93 -18.72
CA PRO A 276 -3.78 11.18 -19.47
C PRO A 276 -4.30 10.95 -20.91
N PRO A 277 -5.10 11.86 -21.50
CA PRO A 277 -5.63 11.73 -22.86
C PRO A 277 -4.55 11.57 -23.93
N LYS A 278 -3.34 12.10 -23.68
CA LYS A 278 -2.11 11.82 -24.43
C LYS A 278 -0.99 11.49 -23.44
N CYS A 279 -0.31 10.36 -23.60
CA CYS A 279 0.88 9.99 -22.83
C CYS A 279 1.72 8.93 -23.57
N THR A 280 2.88 8.54 -23.04
CA THR A 280 3.72 7.47 -23.61
C THR A 280 3.40 6.11 -22.98
N ILE A 281 3.75 5.02 -23.67
CA ILE A 281 3.59 3.64 -23.17
C ILE A 281 4.38 3.47 -21.86
N ARG A 282 5.60 4.01 -21.80
CA ARG A 282 6.43 4.08 -20.61
C ARG A 282 5.75 4.81 -19.46
N TYR A 283 5.21 6.02 -19.69
CA TYR A 283 4.55 6.77 -18.63
C TYR A 283 3.33 6.02 -18.06
N ALA A 284 2.50 5.44 -18.91
CA ALA A 284 1.34 4.66 -18.49
C ALA A 284 1.75 3.44 -17.62
N LEU A 285 2.77 2.69 -18.06
CA LEU A 285 3.33 1.56 -17.34
C LEU A 285 4.07 1.94 -16.04
N THR A 286 4.72 3.11 -15.99
CA THR A 286 5.43 3.56 -14.79
C THR A 286 4.51 4.16 -13.74
N HIS A 287 3.54 5.00 -14.12
CA HIS A 287 2.79 5.84 -13.17
C HIS A 287 1.29 5.52 -13.03
N CYS A 288 0.66 4.86 -14.01
CA CYS A 288 -0.81 4.72 -14.05
C CYS A 288 -1.33 3.29 -13.83
N LEU A 289 -0.58 2.25 -14.20
CA LEU A 289 -1.03 0.86 -14.27
C LEU A 289 -0.35 -0.01 -13.20
N ASP A 290 -1.09 -0.87 -12.50
CA ASP A 290 -0.46 -1.83 -11.60
C ASP A 290 -0.01 -3.07 -12.39
N ILE A 291 1.27 -3.10 -12.77
CA ILE A 291 1.87 -4.20 -13.51
C ILE A 291 2.13 -5.44 -12.64
N ARG A 292 1.95 -5.35 -11.31
CA ARG A 292 2.27 -6.40 -10.32
C ARG A 292 1.05 -7.15 -9.79
N GLU A 293 -0.16 -6.59 -9.86
CA GLU A 293 -1.37 -7.28 -9.43
C GLU A 293 -1.55 -8.61 -10.20
N PRO A 294 -1.84 -9.75 -9.53
CA PRO A 294 -1.97 -11.04 -10.20
C PRO A 294 -3.02 -11.04 -11.31
N PRO A 295 -2.67 -11.42 -12.56
CA PRO A 295 -3.58 -11.42 -13.70
C PRO A 295 -4.90 -12.15 -13.43
N LYS A 296 -5.98 -11.38 -13.30
CA LYS A 296 -7.34 -11.88 -13.11
C LYS A 296 -7.72 -12.83 -14.26
N LYS A 297 -8.61 -13.81 -14.00
CA LYS A 297 -9.04 -14.78 -15.02
C LYS A 297 -9.56 -14.18 -16.34
N ALA A 298 -10.10 -12.95 -16.32
CA ALA A 298 -10.47 -12.23 -17.53
C ALA A 298 -9.25 -11.77 -18.37
N LEU A 299 -8.13 -11.40 -17.73
CA LEU A 299 -6.87 -11.10 -18.39
C LEU A 299 -6.22 -12.38 -18.92
N LEU A 300 -6.16 -13.46 -18.14
CA LEU A 300 -5.70 -14.77 -18.64
C LEU A 300 -6.53 -15.25 -19.84
N ARG A 301 -7.87 -15.12 -19.78
CA ARG A 301 -8.74 -15.41 -20.92
C ARG A 301 -8.42 -14.53 -22.12
N MET A 302 -8.08 -13.25 -21.95
CA MET A 302 -7.66 -12.41 -23.07
C MET A 302 -6.38 -12.95 -23.71
N LEU A 303 -5.37 -13.33 -22.91
CA LEU A 303 -4.09 -13.86 -23.39
C LEU A 303 -4.22 -15.14 -24.23
N VAL A 304 -5.23 -15.99 -23.98
CA VAL A 304 -5.50 -17.21 -24.78
C VAL A 304 -5.60 -16.93 -26.27
N ASP A 305 -6.21 -15.82 -26.68
CA ASP A 305 -6.43 -15.50 -28.11
C ASP A 305 -5.16 -14.93 -28.78
N TYR A 306 -4.08 -14.72 -28.03
CA TYR A 306 -2.79 -14.21 -28.49
C TYR A 306 -1.63 -15.18 -28.24
N ALA A 307 -1.91 -16.42 -27.80
CA ALA A 307 -0.95 -17.52 -27.70
C ALA A 307 -0.84 -18.23 -29.05
N SER A 308 0.37 -18.29 -29.64
CA SER A 308 0.60 -18.99 -30.91
C SER A 308 0.99 -20.47 -30.75
N ASP A 309 1.38 -20.89 -29.56
CA ASP A 309 1.57 -22.30 -29.22
C ASP A 309 0.29 -22.89 -28.60
N GLU A 310 -0.15 -24.04 -29.11
CA GLU A 310 -1.41 -24.67 -28.67
C GLU A 310 -1.32 -25.27 -27.25
N GLN A 311 -0.13 -25.64 -26.74
CA GLN A 311 0.04 -26.13 -25.36
C GLN A 311 -0.05 -24.97 -24.37
N GLU A 312 0.64 -23.85 -24.64
CA GLU A 312 0.51 -22.61 -23.86
C GLU A 312 -0.93 -22.09 -23.84
N LYS A 313 -1.59 -22.12 -25.01
CA LYS A 313 -2.98 -21.72 -25.20
C LYS A 313 -3.96 -22.61 -24.43
N GLN A 314 -3.82 -23.94 -24.50
CA GLN A 314 -4.58 -24.87 -23.67
C GLN A 314 -4.32 -24.61 -22.19
N ARG A 315 -3.07 -24.40 -21.79
CA ARG A 315 -2.71 -24.16 -20.39
C ARG A 315 -3.32 -22.88 -19.83
N LEU A 316 -3.40 -21.81 -20.63
CA LEU A 316 -4.08 -20.57 -20.26
C LEU A 316 -5.61 -20.73 -20.21
N GLN A 317 -6.20 -21.61 -21.04
CA GLN A 317 -7.62 -21.95 -20.96
C GLN A 317 -7.95 -22.65 -19.63
N GLU A 318 -7.17 -23.66 -19.24
CA GLU A 318 -7.28 -24.34 -17.94
C GLU A 318 -7.18 -23.37 -16.77
N LEU A 319 -6.13 -22.54 -16.73
CA LEU A 319 -5.88 -21.57 -15.66
C LEU A 319 -6.99 -20.49 -15.57
N CYS A 320 -7.70 -20.20 -16.66
CA CYS A 320 -8.84 -19.27 -16.64
C CYS A 320 -10.22 -19.93 -16.45
N SER A 321 -10.35 -21.26 -16.63
CA SER A 321 -11.63 -22.01 -16.50
C SER A 321 -12.16 -22.04 -15.06
N LYS A 322 -13.37 -22.58 -14.82
CA LYS A 322 -13.86 -22.79 -13.44
C LYS A 322 -13.11 -23.92 -12.74
N GLU A 323 -12.80 -24.96 -13.49
CA GLU A 323 -12.19 -26.21 -13.04
C GLU A 323 -10.75 -25.95 -12.54
N GLY A 324 -9.96 -25.19 -13.31
CA GLY A 324 -8.61 -24.74 -12.90
C GLY A 324 -8.57 -23.66 -11.81
N MET A 325 -9.64 -23.44 -11.03
CA MET A 325 -9.66 -22.46 -9.93
C MET A 325 -8.67 -22.78 -8.79
N SER A 326 -8.41 -24.07 -8.54
CA SER A 326 -7.38 -24.50 -7.60
C SER A 326 -5.99 -24.14 -8.13
N GLU A 327 -5.66 -24.54 -9.35
CA GLU A 327 -4.35 -24.28 -9.97
C GLU A 327 -4.06 -22.79 -10.18
N TYR A 328 -5.05 -22.00 -10.62
CA TYR A 328 -4.99 -20.54 -10.64
C TYR A 328 -4.62 -19.95 -9.27
N THR A 329 -5.20 -20.52 -8.21
CA THR A 329 -4.93 -20.09 -6.83
C THR A 329 -3.49 -20.41 -6.44
N THR A 330 -3.06 -21.66 -6.60
CA THR A 330 -1.76 -22.16 -6.17
C THR A 330 -0.58 -21.63 -6.99
N TYR A 331 -0.75 -21.42 -8.30
CA TYR A 331 0.35 -21.04 -9.21
C TYR A 331 0.38 -19.57 -9.61
N ILE A 332 -0.72 -18.81 -9.50
CA ILE A 332 -0.76 -17.39 -9.89
C ILE A 332 -1.09 -16.49 -8.70
N ARG A 333 -2.21 -16.75 -8.00
CA ARG A 333 -2.71 -15.87 -6.94
C ARG A 333 -1.85 -15.90 -5.68
N GLU A 334 -1.57 -17.07 -5.13
CA GLU A 334 -0.77 -17.22 -3.90
C GLU A 334 0.71 -16.86 -4.08
N PRO A 335 1.39 -17.20 -5.20
CA PRO A 335 2.77 -16.76 -5.39
C PRO A 335 2.89 -15.27 -5.66
N GLY A 336 1.84 -14.61 -6.16
CA GLY A 336 1.87 -13.20 -6.56
C GLY A 336 2.61 -12.97 -7.88
N LEU A 337 2.23 -13.72 -8.94
CA LEU A 337 2.83 -13.58 -10.27
C LEU A 337 2.25 -12.37 -11.01
N SER A 338 3.11 -11.54 -11.59
CA SER A 338 2.76 -10.35 -12.36
C SER A 338 2.41 -10.70 -13.82
N LEU A 339 1.92 -9.73 -14.59
CA LEU A 339 1.75 -9.88 -16.05
C LEU A 339 3.08 -10.27 -16.73
N LEU A 340 4.19 -9.65 -16.31
CA LEU A 340 5.53 -9.97 -16.81
C LEU A 340 5.94 -11.41 -16.45
N ASP A 341 5.63 -11.88 -15.25
CA ASP A 341 5.90 -13.29 -14.87
C ASP A 341 5.12 -14.26 -15.76
N ILE A 342 3.84 -13.98 -16.06
CA ILE A 342 3.04 -14.82 -16.98
C ILE A 342 3.63 -14.81 -18.40
N LEU A 343 3.89 -13.64 -18.98
CA LEU A 343 4.48 -13.53 -20.33
C LEU A 343 5.87 -14.18 -20.43
N LEU A 344 6.63 -14.26 -19.33
CA LEU A 344 7.92 -14.95 -19.27
C LEU A 344 7.82 -16.47 -19.06
N ASN A 345 6.65 -17.02 -18.70
CA ASN A 345 6.41 -18.47 -18.63
C ASN A 345 5.63 -18.99 -19.85
N PHE A 346 4.93 -18.11 -20.55
CA PHE A 346 4.21 -18.38 -21.81
C PHE A 346 4.80 -17.50 -22.93
N PRO A 347 5.94 -17.88 -23.52
CA PRO A 347 6.65 -17.08 -24.53
C PRO A 347 5.90 -16.90 -25.86
N SER A 348 4.98 -17.78 -26.25
CA SER A 348 4.19 -17.64 -27.49
C SER A 348 3.16 -16.50 -27.44
N VAL A 349 2.89 -15.97 -26.25
CA VAL A 349 1.82 -15.01 -25.97
C VAL A 349 2.24 -13.59 -26.37
N MET A 350 1.63 -13.01 -27.40
CA MET A 350 1.92 -11.66 -27.92
C MET A 350 0.66 -10.76 -28.01
N PRO A 351 0.18 -10.24 -26.87
CA PRO A 351 -1.02 -9.40 -26.81
C PRO A 351 -0.68 -7.93 -27.14
N PRO A 352 -1.47 -7.22 -27.97
CA PRO A 352 -1.23 -5.82 -28.26
C PRO A 352 -1.62 -4.92 -27.07
N PHE A 353 -0.93 -3.79 -26.94
CA PHE A 353 -0.87 -3.00 -25.71
C PHE A 353 -2.24 -2.47 -25.24
N GLU A 354 -3.12 -2.08 -26.16
CA GLU A 354 -4.46 -1.61 -25.83
C GLU A 354 -5.31 -2.69 -25.12
N ARG A 355 -5.13 -3.97 -25.45
CA ARG A 355 -5.80 -5.09 -24.77
C ARG A 355 -5.32 -5.28 -23.32
N ILE A 356 -4.06 -4.89 -23.05
CA ILE A 356 -3.49 -4.85 -21.71
C ILE A 356 -4.06 -3.64 -20.93
N LEU A 357 -4.12 -2.46 -21.56
CA LEU A 357 -4.72 -1.23 -20.99
C LEU A 357 -6.19 -1.42 -20.58
N GLU A 358 -6.94 -2.25 -21.29
CA GLU A 358 -8.35 -2.56 -20.97
C GLU A 358 -8.56 -3.36 -19.67
N LEU A 359 -7.53 -4.09 -19.20
CA LEU A 359 -7.67 -5.15 -18.21
C LEU A 359 -6.68 -5.05 -17.03
N LEU A 360 -5.60 -4.27 -17.15
CA LEU A 360 -4.75 -3.95 -16.01
C LEU A 360 -5.47 -3.01 -15.01
N PRO A 361 -5.18 -3.13 -13.70
CA PRO A 361 -5.70 -2.22 -12.69
C PRO A 361 -4.97 -0.87 -12.71
N ARG A 362 -5.60 0.14 -12.11
CA ARG A 362 -4.95 1.42 -11.78
C ARG A 362 -3.90 1.22 -10.68
N LEU A 363 -2.69 1.75 -10.86
CA LEU A 363 -1.63 1.77 -9.84
C LEU A 363 -2.10 2.55 -8.61
N GLN A 364 -2.26 1.88 -7.47
CA GLN A 364 -2.74 2.51 -6.24
C GLN A 364 -1.59 3.15 -5.42
N PRO A 365 -1.85 4.26 -4.71
CA PRO A 365 -0.98 4.75 -3.64
C PRO A 365 -0.92 3.73 -2.50
N ARG A 366 0.17 3.70 -1.75
CA ARG A 366 0.37 2.76 -0.64
C ARG A 366 0.23 3.49 0.70
N PRO A 367 -0.67 3.06 1.60
CA PRO A 367 -0.88 3.72 2.88
C PRO A 367 0.19 3.35 3.93
N TYR A 368 0.56 4.32 4.77
CA TYR A 368 1.46 4.17 5.91
C TYR A 368 0.91 4.95 7.10
N SER A 369 0.73 4.29 8.25
CA SER A 369 0.29 4.93 9.50
C SER A 369 1.37 5.90 10.00
N VAL A 370 0.98 7.10 10.42
CA VAL A 370 1.91 8.18 10.79
C VAL A 370 2.51 7.92 12.17
N ALA A 371 3.83 8.02 12.27
CA ALA A 371 4.60 7.69 13.46
C ALA A 371 5.03 8.90 14.31
N SER A 372 4.36 10.03 14.13
CA SER A 372 4.71 11.32 14.76
C SER A 372 3.48 12.10 15.22
N SER A 373 3.70 13.27 15.82
CA SER A 373 2.64 14.23 16.15
C SER A 373 2.98 15.66 15.68
N GLN A 374 2.01 16.36 15.08
CA GLN A 374 2.15 17.79 14.73
C GLN A 374 2.39 18.69 15.95
N GLU A 375 2.10 18.20 17.16
CA GLU A 375 2.41 18.88 18.43
C GLU A 375 3.90 18.77 18.85
N THR A 376 4.71 18.07 18.06
CA THR A 376 6.18 18.03 18.16
C THR A 376 6.82 18.91 17.08
N ASP A 377 6.41 18.75 15.83
CA ASP A 377 6.74 19.63 14.71
C ASP A 377 5.57 19.63 13.71
N LYS A 378 5.02 20.81 13.40
CA LYS A 378 3.81 20.95 12.56
C LYS A 378 4.07 20.63 11.09
N ASN A 379 5.28 20.89 10.61
CA ASN A 379 5.68 20.81 9.22
C ASN A 379 6.37 19.49 8.87
N LYS A 380 6.41 18.54 9.81
CA LYS A 380 7.00 17.21 9.63
C LYS A 380 6.03 16.09 9.91
N LEU A 381 6.27 14.95 9.27
CA LEU A 381 5.70 13.67 9.67
C LEU A 381 6.70 12.52 9.48
N HIS A 382 6.54 11.47 10.28
CA HIS A 382 7.31 10.24 10.18
C HIS A 382 6.46 9.09 9.62
N VAL A 383 7.05 8.24 8.79
CA VAL A 383 6.46 6.96 8.35
C VAL A 383 7.46 5.83 8.45
N VAL A 384 7.00 4.69 8.98
CA VAL A 384 7.86 3.55 9.33
C VAL A 384 7.41 2.31 8.58
N PHE A 385 8.31 1.63 7.88
CA PHE A 385 7.96 0.46 7.08
C PHE A 385 9.07 -0.59 6.98
N ASN A 386 8.66 -1.84 6.82
CA ASN A 386 9.55 -2.90 6.39
C ASN A 386 9.78 -2.79 4.88
N VAL A 387 11.02 -2.92 4.43
CA VAL A 387 11.33 -3.12 3.01
C VAL A 387 10.85 -4.51 2.61
N VAL A 388 9.90 -4.57 1.67
CA VAL A 388 9.22 -5.83 1.32
C VAL A 388 10.07 -6.56 0.29
N GLN A 389 10.68 -7.67 0.71
CA GLN A 389 11.49 -8.54 -0.14
C GLN A 389 10.65 -9.69 -0.71
N ILE A 390 10.72 -9.91 -2.03
CA ILE A 390 9.92 -10.90 -2.77
C ILE A 390 10.90 -11.83 -3.51
N PRO A 391 11.06 -13.09 -3.07
CA PRO A 391 12.04 -14.01 -3.65
C PRO A 391 11.63 -14.50 -5.06
N ALA A 392 12.62 -14.95 -5.83
CA ALA A 392 12.40 -15.73 -7.05
C ALA A 392 11.77 -17.10 -6.74
N GLY A 393 11.29 -17.79 -7.78
CA GLY A 393 10.66 -19.11 -7.68
C GLY A 393 9.13 -19.07 -7.79
N ARG A 394 8.50 -20.26 -7.76
CA ARG A 394 7.05 -20.47 -8.00
C ARG A 394 6.53 -19.77 -9.28
N GLY A 395 7.33 -19.76 -10.36
CA GLY A 395 7.02 -19.09 -11.63
C GLY A 395 7.63 -17.70 -11.80
N ARG A 396 8.03 -17.01 -10.72
CA ARG A 396 8.75 -15.74 -10.81
C ARG A 396 10.23 -15.97 -11.14
N ARG A 397 10.73 -15.37 -12.23
CA ARG A 397 12.14 -15.54 -12.64
C ARG A 397 13.14 -14.81 -11.73
N TYR A 398 12.78 -13.62 -11.23
CA TYR A 398 13.73 -12.73 -10.53
C TYR A 398 13.29 -12.43 -9.10
N HIS A 399 14.27 -12.24 -8.19
CA HIS A 399 14.04 -11.56 -6.93
C HIS A 399 13.66 -10.09 -7.22
N ARG A 400 12.78 -9.52 -6.39
CA ARG A 400 12.34 -8.13 -6.49
C ARG A 400 11.82 -7.62 -5.15
N GLN A 401 11.53 -6.33 -5.08
CA GLN A 401 10.94 -5.70 -3.90
C GLN A 401 9.45 -5.36 -4.12
N GLY A 402 8.74 -5.03 -3.03
CA GLY A 402 7.44 -4.36 -3.10
C GLY A 402 7.59 -2.97 -3.73
N ILE A 403 6.61 -2.54 -4.53
CA ILE A 403 6.70 -1.33 -5.37
C ILE A 403 7.10 -0.10 -4.54
N CYS A 404 6.26 0.30 -3.58
CA CYS A 404 6.49 1.54 -2.82
C CYS A 404 7.69 1.43 -1.88
N THR A 405 7.86 0.32 -1.14
CA THR A 405 8.93 0.21 -0.14
C THR A 405 10.32 -0.01 -0.75
N GLY A 406 10.42 -0.68 -1.91
CA GLY A 406 11.66 -0.74 -2.69
C GLY A 406 11.98 0.59 -3.38
N TRP A 407 10.98 1.30 -3.89
CA TRP A 407 11.17 2.65 -4.43
C TRP A 407 11.65 3.63 -3.35
N LEU A 408 11.01 3.67 -2.17
CA LEU A 408 11.41 4.53 -1.06
C LEU A 408 12.80 4.18 -0.50
N GLU A 409 13.17 2.90 -0.43
CA GLU A 409 14.55 2.51 -0.09
C GLU A 409 15.54 3.03 -1.13
N GLN A 410 15.32 2.73 -2.43
CA GLN A 410 16.19 3.18 -3.53
C GLN A 410 16.32 4.72 -3.58
N LEU A 411 15.22 5.44 -3.37
CA LEU A 411 15.14 6.91 -3.36
C LEU A 411 15.94 7.53 -2.21
N THR A 412 16.16 6.79 -1.12
CA THR A 412 16.76 7.33 0.12
C THR A 412 18.16 6.79 0.43
N LEU A 413 18.76 5.97 -0.44
CA LEU A 413 20.09 5.37 -0.21
C LEU A 413 21.17 6.41 0.16
N SER A 414 21.15 7.60 -0.46
CA SER A 414 22.06 8.71 -0.15
C SER A 414 21.83 9.33 1.24
N LEU A 415 20.60 9.31 1.74
CA LEU A 415 20.25 9.83 3.08
C LEU A 415 20.52 8.80 4.19
N GLN A 416 20.72 7.53 3.85
CA GLN A 416 21.03 6.46 4.80
C GLN A 416 22.52 6.44 5.19
N SER A 417 23.43 6.93 4.31
CA SER A 417 24.87 6.85 4.51
C SER A 417 25.46 7.81 5.56
N ASP A 418 24.74 8.86 5.97
CA ASP A 418 25.18 9.78 7.03
C ASP A 418 25.23 9.13 8.43
N SER A 419 24.70 7.91 8.56
CA SER A 419 24.71 7.14 9.81
C SER A 419 25.84 6.10 9.84
N LYS A 420 26.96 6.46 10.48
CA LYS A 420 28.11 5.59 10.86
C LYS A 420 29.17 5.32 9.79
N THR A 421 29.72 6.37 9.19
CA THR A 421 31.15 6.39 8.84
C THR A 421 31.88 7.36 9.76
N ASP A 422 33.05 6.98 10.28
CA ASP A 422 33.86 7.84 11.14
C ASP A 422 34.42 9.03 10.35
N GLN A 423 33.83 10.22 10.53
CA GLN A 423 34.32 11.47 9.96
C GLN A 423 35.61 11.94 10.66
N LYS A 424 36.73 11.26 10.39
CA LYS A 424 38.07 11.67 10.86
C LYS A 424 39.04 12.06 9.76
N ASP A 425 38.89 11.51 8.55
CA ASP A 425 39.89 11.66 7.47
C ASP A 425 39.39 12.45 6.24
N LEU A 426 38.20 13.07 6.29
CA LEU A 426 37.74 14.03 5.28
C LEU A 426 37.88 15.48 5.80
N PRO A 427 38.49 16.41 5.05
CA PRO A 427 38.58 17.80 5.46
C PRO A 427 37.20 18.47 5.44
N ALA A 428 36.87 19.18 6.53
CA ALA A 428 35.57 19.80 6.76
C ALA A 428 35.15 20.85 5.69
N SER A 429 36.04 21.24 4.77
CA SER A 429 35.75 22.13 3.65
C SER A 429 35.02 21.48 2.47
N LEU A 430 34.96 20.14 2.36
CA LEU A 430 34.23 19.46 1.27
C LEU A 430 32.82 18.98 1.65
N GLY A 431 32.53 18.73 2.92
CA GLY A 431 31.21 18.26 3.37
C GLY A 431 30.05 19.23 3.09
N SER A 432 30.36 20.50 2.82
CA SER A 432 29.38 21.57 2.56
C SER A 432 29.02 21.76 1.08
N LEU A 433 29.54 20.94 0.15
CA LEU A 433 29.40 21.16 -1.30
C LEU A 433 28.62 20.08 -2.06
N SER A 434 28.14 19.02 -1.38
CA SER A 434 27.16 18.11 -1.97
C SER A 434 25.75 18.69 -1.84
N LEU A 435 25.43 19.66 -2.69
CA LEU A 435 24.07 20.16 -2.91
C LEU A 435 23.24 19.14 -3.72
N ALA A 436 23.20 17.89 -3.24
CA ALA A 436 22.29 16.88 -3.74
C ALA A 436 20.86 17.30 -3.34
N GLU A 437 20.03 17.60 -4.34
CA GLU A 437 18.63 17.95 -4.11
C GLU A 437 17.94 16.83 -3.32
N LYS A 438 17.32 17.20 -2.20
CA LYS A 438 16.67 16.19 -1.34
C LYS A 438 15.50 15.56 -2.08
N PRO A 439 15.33 14.23 -2.03
CA PRO A 439 14.27 13.56 -2.77
C PRO A 439 12.88 14.08 -2.40
N ILE A 440 12.01 14.24 -3.40
CA ILE A 440 10.62 14.65 -3.21
C ILE A 440 9.69 13.46 -3.50
N ILE A 441 8.66 13.28 -2.67
CA ILE A 441 7.58 12.31 -2.89
C ILE A 441 6.23 13.00 -2.99
N SER A 442 5.29 12.42 -3.74
CA SER A 442 3.88 12.83 -3.76
C SER A 442 3.05 11.96 -2.82
N PHE A 443 2.16 12.56 -2.04
CA PHE A 443 1.31 11.86 -1.08
C PHE A 443 -0.03 12.59 -0.86
N PHE A 444 -0.92 12.00 -0.05
CA PHE A 444 -2.08 12.68 0.53
C PHE A 444 -2.43 12.08 1.89
N THR A 445 -3.11 12.83 2.75
CA THR A 445 -3.55 12.34 4.07
C THR A 445 -4.80 11.45 3.96
N ARG A 446 -4.97 10.55 4.93
CA ARG A 446 -6.11 9.64 5.09
C ARG A 446 -6.53 9.63 6.57
N THR A 447 -7.58 10.39 6.89
CA THR A 447 -8.07 10.52 8.27
C THR A 447 -8.66 9.21 8.80
N ASN A 448 -8.13 8.69 9.91
CA ASN A 448 -8.62 7.50 10.59
C ASN A 448 -9.51 7.88 11.78
N GLN A 449 -10.78 8.23 11.50
CA GLN A 449 -11.81 8.67 12.48
C GLN A 449 -12.12 7.68 13.63
N ARG A 450 -11.36 6.59 13.77
CA ARG A 450 -11.53 5.52 14.77
C ARG A 450 -10.21 5.10 15.41
N PHE A 451 -9.07 5.74 15.13
CA PHE A 451 -7.78 5.34 15.70
C PHE A 451 -6.99 6.53 16.26
N HIS A 452 -7.69 7.54 16.76
CA HIS A 452 -7.10 8.69 17.45
C HIS A 452 -7.07 8.48 18.97
N LEU A 453 -6.24 9.25 19.67
CA LEU A 453 -6.28 9.36 21.14
C LEU A 453 -7.66 9.89 21.61
N PRO A 454 -8.12 9.52 22.83
CA PRO A 454 -9.33 10.08 23.40
C PRO A 454 -9.17 11.57 23.71
N SER A 455 -10.27 12.31 23.63
CA SER A 455 -10.31 13.75 23.97
C SER A 455 -10.19 14.02 25.48
N ASP A 456 -10.46 13.02 26.34
CA ASP A 456 -10.15 13.09 27.77
C ASP A 456 -8.77 12.46 28.03
N SER A 457 -7.86 13.27 28.56
CA SER A 457 -6.51 12.89 28.98
C SER A 457 -6.49 11.85 30.11
N LYS A 458 -7.62 11.65 30.81
CA LYS A 458 -7.79 10.69 31.92
C LYS A 458 -8.21 9.29 31.48
N THR A 459 -8.69 9.10 30.25
CA THR A 459 -9.04 7.77 29.73
C THR A 459 -7.78 6.89 29.62
N PRO A 460 -7.71 5.72 30.28
CA PRO A 460 -6.54 4.86 30.20
C PRO A 460 -6.37 4.20 28.83
N LEU A 461 -5.14 3.85 28.46
CA LEU A 461 -4.79 3.36 27.12
C LEU A 461 -4.09 2.01 27.17
N ILE A 462 -4.50 1.09 26.30
CA ILE A 462 -3.83 -0.21 26.06
C ILE A 462 -3.43 -0.25 24.59
N MET A 463 -2.14 -0.12 24.30
CA MET A 463 -1.60 -0.08 22.94
C MET A 463 -0.88 -1.39 22.62
N ILE A 464 -1.14 -1.97 21.44
CA ILE A 464 -0.64 -3.29 21.05
C ILE A 464 -0.10 -3.22 19.62
N GLY A 465 1.22 -3.26 19.45
CA GLY A 465 1.87 -2.95 18.17
C GLY A 465 3.22 -3.63 17.97
N PRO A 466 3.26 -4.91 17.56
CA PRO A 466 4.52 -5.61 17.29
C PRO A 466 5.19 -5.15 15.99
N GLY A 467 6.52 -5.09 16.02
CA GLY A 467 7.35 -4.59 14.92
C GLY A 467 6.87 -3.21 14.44
N THR A 468 6.68 -3.06 13.14
CA THR A 468 6.17 -1.81 12.54
C THR A 468 4.74 -1.44 12.94
N GLY A 469 4.00 -2.31 13.62
CA GLY A 469 2.74 -1.96 14.29
C GLY A 469 2.91 -0.95 15.43
N VAL A 470 4.14 -0.68 15.88
CA VAL A 470 4.41 0.37 16.88
C VAL A 470 4.22 1.79 16.35
N ALA A 471 4.22 1.98 15.02
CA ALA A 471 4.26 3.29 14.36
C ALA A 471 3.27 4.32 14.96
N PRO A 472 1.93 4.12 14.93
CA PRO A 472 0.99 5.11 15.47
C PRO A 472 1.20 5.38 16.97
N PHE A 473 1.74 4.42 17.73
CA PHE A 473 1.97 4.57 19.16
C PHE A 473 3.18 5.43 19.50
N ILE A 474 4.17 5.55 18.60
CA ILE A 474 5.22 6.58 18.73
C ILE A 474 4.58 7.97 18.63
N GLY A 475 3.71 8.19 17.64
CA GLY A 475 2.93 9.42 17.52
C GLY A 475 2.01 9.70 18.72
N PHE A 476 1.36 8.66 19.27
CA PHE A 476 0.55 8.79 20.50
C PHE A 476 1.41 9.22 21.69
N LEU A 477 2.60 8.64 21.88
CA LEU A 477 3.48 8.96 23.00
C LEU A 477 4.11 10.36 22.86
N GLN A 478 4.50 10.77 21.65
CA GLN A 478 4.90 12.15 21.35
C GLN A 478 3.78 13.16 21.69
N HIS A 479 2.55 12.86 21.30
CA HIS A 479 1.40 13.72 21.60
C HIS A 479 1.07 13.75 23.11
N ARG A 480 1.13 12.61 23.79
CA ARG A 480 1.01 12.53 25.26
C ARG A 480 2.12 13.30 25.98
N HIS A 481 3.35 13.31 25.45
CA HIS A 481 4.44 14.13 25.96
C HIS A 481 4.23 15.64 25.74
N HIS A 482 3.46 16.07 24.74
CA HIS A 482 2.98 17.45 24.68
C HIS A 482 1.93 17.69 25.77
N ILE A 483 0.92 16.81 25.87
CA ILE A 483 -0.20 16.93 26.82
C ILE A 483 0.26 16.97 28.29
N SER A 484 1.27 16.20 28.68
CA SER A 484 1.77 16.14 30.07
C SER A 484 2.30 17.48 30.60
N LYS A 485 2.61 18.43 29.70
CA LYS A 485 3.06 19.79 30.05
C LYS A 485 1.93 20.70 30.53
N THR A 486 0.67 20.34 30.28
CA THR A 486 -0.51 21.15 30.63
C THR A 486 -1.53 20.43 31.50
N GLN A 487 -1.59 19.10 31.47
CA GLN A 487 -2.54 18.30 32.25
C GLN A 487 -1.97 16.93 32.63
N PRO A 488 -2.38 16.33 33.78
CA PRO A 488 -1.94 14.99 34.17
C PRO A 488 -2.42 13.94 33.16
N LEU A 489 -1.58 12.94 32.90
CA LEU A 489 -1.88 11.84 31.99
C LEU A 489 -2.56 10.66 32.70
N SER A 490 -3.41 9.97 31.95
CA SER A 490 -3.91 8.63 32.28
C SER A 490 -2.82 7.56 32.28
N GLU A 491 -3.12 6.43 32.92
CA GLU A 491 -2.33 5.21 32.78
C GLU A 491 -2.33 4.72 31.31
N ALA A 492 -1.14 4.49 30.75
CA ALA A 492 -0.97 4.00 29.38
C ALA A 492 0.01 2.83 29.33
N TRP A 493 -0.39 1.75 28.68
CA TRP A 493 0.38 0.51 28.55
C TRP A 493 0.71 0.26 27.08
N LEU A 494 1.91 -0.24 26.78
CA LEU A 494 2.34 -0.64 25.44
C LEU A 494 2.84 -2.09 25.45
N PHE A 495 2.20 -2.93 24.64
CA PHE A 495 2.61 -4.29 24.33
C PHE A 495 3.32 -4.30 22.97
N TYR A 496 4.64 -4.47 23.01
CA TYR A 496 5.50 -4.55 21.83
C TYR A 496 6.07 -5.97 21.68
N GLY A 497 6.43 -6.34 20.45
CA GLY A 497 7.07 -7.61 20.17
C GLY A 497 7.88 -7.57 18.88
N CYS A 498 9.05 -8.19 18.89
CA CYS A 498 9.89 -8.35 17.71
C CYS A 498 10.52 -9.76 17.68
N ARG A 499 11.54 -10.00 16.85
CA ARG A 499 12.24 -11.28 16.81
C ARG A 499 13.37 -11.34 17.81
N HIS A 500 14.26 -10.35 17.77
CA HIS A 500 15.49 -10.33 18.56
C HIS A 500 15.76 -8.93 19.12
N GLN A 501 16.04 -8.84 20.43
CA GLN A 501 16.36 -7.59 21.13
C GLN A 501 17.46 -6.79 20.42
N LYS A 502 18.49 -7.49 19.92
CA LYS A 502 19.68 -6.88 19.29
C LYS A 502 19.56 -6.69 17.77
N LYS A 503 18.37 -6.86 17.16
CA LYS A 503 18.22 -6.76 15.69
C LYS A 503 17.03 -5.95 15.20
N ASP A 504 15.85 -6.16 15.77
CA ASP A 504 14.58 -5.58 15.28
C ASP A 504 13.70 -5.00 16.40
N PHE A 505 14.33 -4.58 17.49
CA PHE A 505 13.72 -3.76 18.54
C PHE A 505 13.67 -2.29 18.07
N LEU A 506 12.57 -1.90 17.44
CA LEU A 506 12.35 -0.56 16.92
C LEU A 506 12.09 0.43 18.08
N TYR A 507 12.61 1.65 17.96
CA TYR A 507 12.38 2.77 18.89
C TYR A 507 12.70 2.51 20.38
N GLN A 508 13.59 1.57 20.70
CA GLN A 508 13.94 1.24 22.09
C GLN A 508 14.23 2.50 22.94
N ASP A 509 15.23 3.29 22.56
CA ASP A 509 15.67 4.49 23.28
C ASP A 509 14.56 5.55 23.44
N GLU A 510 13.66 5.67 22.47
CA GLU A 510 12.56 6.65 22.49
C GLU A 510 11.41 6.19 23.41
N ILE A 511 11.08 4.89 23.38
CA ILE A 511 10.04 4.31 24.24
C ILE A 511 10.50 4.23 25.71
N GLU A 512 11.77 3.87 25.95
CA GLU A 512 12.36 3.90 27.30
C GLU A 512 12.33 5.32 27.88
N LYS A 513 12.69 6.34 27.08
CA LYS A 513 12.55 7.75 27.44
C LYS A 513 11.10 8.17 27.72
N PHE A 514 10.11 7.69 26.97
CA PHE A 514 8.70 7.96 27.27
C PHE A 514 8.21 7.30 28.56
N LEU A 515 8.81 6.18 28.98
CA LEU A 515 8.57 5.54 30.27
C LEU A 515 9.18 6.36 31.42
N GLU A 516 10.44 6.82 31.28
CA GLU A 516 11.08 7.73 32.25
C GLU A 516 10.31 9.05 32.42
N GLN A 517 9.74 9.57 31.33
CA GLN A 517 8.94 10.80 31.33
C GLN A 517 7.47 10.60 31.78
N GLY A 518 7.08 9.39 32.22
CA GLY A 518 5.71 9.07 32.64
C GLY A 518 4.65 9.22 31.54
N CYS A 519 5.07 9.33 30.28
CA CYS A 519 4.18 9.43 29.12
C CYS A 519 3.60 8.05 28.78
N LEU A 520 4.41 7.01 29.00
CA LEU A 520 4.02 5.61 29.11
C LEU A 520 4.10 5.19 30.59
N SER A 521 3.21 4.31 31.05
CA SER A 521 3.14 3.84 32.45
C SER A 521 3.68 2.42 32.62
N LYS A 522 3.45 1.53 31.62
CA LYS A 522 4.05 0.20 31.56
C LYS A 522 4.45 -0.16 30.14
N PHE A 523 5.59 -0.81 29.99
CA PHE A 523 6.10 -1.32 28.72
C PHE A 523 6.33 -2.84 28.82
N PHE A 524 5.66 -3.59 27.95
CA PHE A 524 5.75 -5.05 27.89
C PHE A 524 6.36 -5.44 26.55
N VAL A 525 7.47 -6.20 26.58
CA VAL A 525 8.23 -6.57 25.38
C VAL A 525 8.33 -8.08 25.26
N CYS A 526 8.23 -8.59 24.03
CA CYS A 526 8.39 -10.01 23.68
C CYS A 526 9.47 -10.20 22.60
N PHE A 527 10.39 -11.16 22.79
CA PHE A 527 11.44 -11.48 21.82
C PHE A 527 11.21 -12.88 21.24
N SER A 528 10.48 -12.94 20.12
CA SER A 528 9.92 -14.20 19.60
C SER A 528 10.94 -15.24 19.11
N ARG A 529 12.22 -14.87 18.98
CA ARG A 529 13.30 -15.70 18.43
C ARG A 529 14.61 -15.65 19.22
N ASP A 530 14.65 -14.98 20.38
CA ASP A 530 15.79 -15.05 21.28
C ASP A 530 15.71 -16.29 22.19
N GLU A 531 16.88 -16.72 22.67
CA GLU A 531 17.02 -17.74 23.70
C GLU A 531 16.66 -17.12 25.06
N GLN A 532 15.61 -17.66 25.68
CA GLN A 532 15.07 -17.20 26.96
C GLN A 532 14.56 -18.42 27.75
N PRO A 533 14.49 -18.37 29.09
CA PRO A 533 13.81 -19.38 29.90
C PRO A 533 12.38 -19.65 29.39
N GLU A 534 11.90 -20.89 29.48
CA GLU A 534 10.55 -21.28 29.00
C GLU A 534 9.43 -20.45 29.66
N GLU A 535 9.67 -19.98 30.89
CA GLU A 535 8.78 -19.08 31.62
C GLU A 535 8.77 -17.63 31.08
N SER A 536 9.45 -17.29 29.97
CA SER A 536 9.51 -15.93 29.40
C SER A 536 8.41 -15.66 28.35
N PRO A 537 7.91 -14.42 28.21
CA PRO A 537 6.87 -14.10 27.24
C PRO A 537 7.47 -14.03 25.81
N ARG A 538 7.13 -15.01 24.97
CA ARG A 538 7.67 -15.13 23.61
C ARG A 538 6.83 -14.36 22.59
N TYR A 539 5.53 -14.22 22.81
CA TYR A 539 4.60 -13.44 22.00
C TYR A 539 3.72 -12.51 22.86
N ILE A 540 2.97 -11.60 22.21
CA ILE A 540 2.15 -10.59 22.89
C ILE A 540 1.04 -11.22 23.73
N GLN A 541 0.39 -12.27 23.23
CA GLN A 541 -0.62 -13.03 23.96
C GLN A 541 -0.11 -13.58 25.30
N ASP A 542 1.18 -13.94 25.40
CA ASP A 542 1.78 -14.42 26.65
C ASP A 542 1.87 -13.28 27.67
N ASN A 543 2.24 -12.07 27.23
CA ASN A 543 2.28 -10.88 28.09
C ASN A 543 0.88 -10.39 28.47
N LEU A 544 -0.11 -10.46 27.57
CA LEU A 544 -1.51 -10.17 27.89
C LEU A 544 -2.03 -11.15 28.96
N GLN A 545 -1.77 -12.45 28.80
CA GLN A 545 -2.27 -13.48 29.72
C GLN A 545 -1.60 -13.43 31.11
N ARG A 546 -0.35 -12.97 31.21
CA ARG A 546 0.36 -12.74 32.48
C ARG A 546 -0.19 -11.57 33.28
N ASN A 547 -0.66 -10.54 32.58
CA ASN A 547 -1.19 -9.30 33.18
C ASN A 547 -2.74 -9.27 33.13
N SER A 548 -3.39 -10.44 32.97
CA SER A 548 -4.82 -10.60 32.70
C SER A 548 -5.73 -9.83 33.65
N LYS A 549 -5.46 -9.89 34.95
CA LYS A 549 -6.23 -9.22 36.01
C LYS A 549 -6.20 -7.71 35.87
N GLU A 550 -5.01 -7.14 35.88
CA GLU A 550 -4.81 -5.69 35.74
C GLU A 550 -5.30 -5.16 34.37
N LEU A 551 -5.17 -5.97 33.31
CA LEU A 551 -5.74 -5.67 31.99
C LEU A 551 -7.27 -5.55 32.05
N VAL A 552 -7.94 -6.44 32.79
CA VAL A 552 -9.39 -6.38 33.01
C VAL A 552 -9.77 -5.23 33.95
N ASP A 553 -8.97 -4.94 34.99
CA ASP A 553 -9.15 -3.74 35.83
C ASP A 553 -9.03 -2.45 35.02
N MET A 554 -8.14 -2.39 34.01
CA MET A 554 -8.10 -1.26 33.07
C MET A 554 -9.36 -1.19 32.20
N LEU A 555 -9.83 -2.33 31.66
CA LEU A 555 -11.07 -2.37 30.88
C LEU A 555 -12.31 -1.96 31.69
N ASP A 556 -12.32 -2.18 33.00
CA ASP A 556 -13.40 -1.72 33.89
C ASP A 556 -13.23 -0.24 34.33
N LYS A 557 -12.03 0.34 34.21
CA LYS A 557 -11.74 1.79 34.32
C LYS A 557 -11.92 2.54 32.98
N ASP A 558 -12.83 2.06 32.13
CA ASP A 558 -13.13 2.60 30.80
C ASP A 558 -11.94 2.74 29.81
N ALA A 559 -10.86 1.97 29.97
CA ALA A 559 -9.71 2.01 29.05
C ALA A 559 -10.07 1.73 27.58
N ILE A 560 -9.30 2.32 26.66
CA ILE A 560 -9.39 2.07 25.21
C ILE A 560 -8.22 1.18 24.77
N VAL A 561 -8.55 0.10 24.06
CA VAL A 561 -7.59 -0.82 23.44
C VAL A 561 -7.35 -0.42 21.99
N TYR A 562 -6.09 -0.36 21.57
CA TYR A 562 -5.64 -0.10 20.21
C TYR A 562 -4.72 -1.23 19.74
N VAL A 563 -5.02 -1.82 18.59
CA VAL A 563 -4.23 -2.90 17.99
C VAL A 563 -3.77 -2.48 16.58
N CYS A 564 -2.46 -2.50 16.31
CA CYS A 564 -1.91 -2.17 14.99
C CYS A 564 -0.90 -3.23 14.52
N GLY A 565 -0.95 -3.62 13.24
CA GLY A 565 -0.02 -4.58 12.62
C GLY A 565 -0.68 -5.60 11.71
N ASP A 566 -0.15 -6.82 11.65
CA ASP A 566 -0.62 -7.87 10.74
C ASP A 566 -2.03 -8.37 11.06
N ALA A 567 -2.94 -8.26 10.09
CA ALA A 567 -4.31 -8.74 10.19
C ALA A 567 -4.41 -10.28 10.12
N LYS A 568 -3.48 -10.96 9.44
CA LYS A 568 -3.62 -12.39 9.09
C LYS A 568 -3.41 -13.31 10.29
N ASN A 569 -2.46 -12.97 11.16
CA ASN A 569 -2.09 -13.78 12.33
C ASN A 569 -2.26 -12.95 13.60
N MET A 570 -1.56 -11.82 13.71
CA MET A 570 -1.42 -11.08 14.96
C MET A 570 -2.75 -10.56 15.52
N ALA A 571 -3.54 -9.86 14.71
CA ALA A 571 -4.83 -9.32 15.17
C ALA A 571 -5.80 -10.41 15.65
N LYS A 572 -5.80 -11.56 14.96
CA LYS A 572 -6.59 -12.74 15.31
C LYS A 572 -6.13 -13.36 16.63
N ASP A 573 -4.83 -13.54 16.80
CA ASP A 573 -4.25 -14.15 18.01
C ASP A 573 -4.46 -13.24 19.24
N VAL A 574 -4.34 -11.92 19.07
CA VAL A 574 -4.67 -10.93 20.12
C VAL A 574 -6.17 -10.95 20.45
N CYS A 575 -7.05 -10.96 19.45
CA CYS A 575 -8.50 -11.08 19.66
C CYS A 575 -8.87 -12.35 20.44
N ALA A 576 -8.27 -13.50 20.10
CA ALA A 576 -8.48 -14.76 20.81
C ALA A 576 -7.97 -14.70 22.26
N ALA A 577 -6.81 -14.08 22.50
CA ALA A 577 -6.27 -13.87 23.85
C ALA A 577 -7.19 -12.97 24.69
N PHE A 578 -7.72 -11.87 24.14
CA PHE A 578 -8.68 -11.00 24.84
C PHE A 578 -9.97 -11.75 25.23
N THR A 579 -10.55 -12.53 24.30
CA THR A 579 -11.73 -13.37 24.61
C THR A 579 -11.42 -14.40 25.71
N SER A 580 -10.25 -15.04 25.68
CA SER A 580 -9.82 -16.00 26.71
C SER A 580 -9.68 -15.34 28.10
N ILE A 581 -9.00 -14.19 28.16
CA ILE A 581 -8.78 -13.42 29.40
C ILE A 581 -10.10 -12.91 29.98
N LEU A 582 -10.99 -12.38 29.13
CA LEU A 582 -12.32 -11.91 29.55
C LEU A 582 -13.17 -13.06 30.12
N ALA A 583 -13.10 -14.25 29.54
CA ALA A 583 -13.78 -15.43 30.08
C ALA A 583 -13.20 -15.86 31.43
N SER A 584 -11.87 -15.95 31.56
CA SER A 584 -11.23 -16.44 32.79
C SER A 584 -11.35 -15.48 33.97
N GLU A 585 -11.10 -14.18 33.79
CA GLU A 585 -11.07 -13.23 34.90
C GLU A 585 -12.46 -12.71 35.30
N LYS A 586 -13.44 -12.66 34.38
CA LYS A 586 -14.83 -12.31 34.72
C LYS A 586 -15.70 -13.53 35.04
N GLY A 587 -15.18 -14.75 34.90
CA GLY A 587 -15.90 -15.99 35.21
C GLY A 587 -17.09 -16.28 34.29
N VAL A 588 -17.02 -15.84 33.02
CA VAL A 588 -18.10 -15.96 32.03
C VAL A 588 -17.76 -16.96 30.92
N SER A 589 -18.75 -17.40 30.15
CA SER A 589 -18.50 -18.26 29.00
C SER A 589 -17.72 -17.54 27.88
N LEU A 590 -17.06 -18.30 27.00
CA LEU A 590 -16.39 -17.74 25.81
C LEU A 590 -17.37 -17.01 24.88
N GLU A 591 -18.65 -17.38 24.85
CA GLU A 591 -19.67 -16.66 24.08
C GLU A 591 -20.00 -15.29 24.69
N GLU A 592 -20.07 -15.20 26.02
CA GLU A 592 -20.29 -13.95 26.74
C GLU A 592 -19.04 -13.04 26.68
N ALA A 593 -17.84 -13.61 26.78
CA ALA A 593 -16.59 -12.88 26.56
C ALA A 593 -16.52 -12.28 25.14
N ASN A 594 -16.92 -13.03 24.10
CA ASN A 594 -17.05 -12.51 22.74
C ASN A 594 -18.12 -11.40 22.64
N LYS A 595 -19.27 -11.53 23.33
CA LYS A 595 -20.28 -10.46 23.39
C LYS A 595 -19.74 -9.19 24.07
N ILE A 596 -18.93 -9.31 25.12
CA ILE A 596 -18.23 -8.19 25.78
C ILE A 596 -17.23 -7.53 24.82
N LEU A 597 -16.41 -8.32 24.12
CA LEU A 597 -15.43 -7.79 23.16
C LEU A 597 -16.10 -7.09 21.96
N MET A 598 -17.19 -7.65 21.45
CA MET A 598 -18.01 -7.00 20.42
C MET A 598 -18.67 -5.72 20.93
N LYS A 599 -19.08 -5.67 22.20
CA LYS A 599 -19.55 -4.43 22.83
C LYS A 599 -18.43 -3.38 22.90
N LEU A 600 -17.21 -3.75 23.31
CA LEU A 600 -16.06 -2.82 23.30
C LEU A 600 -15.75 -2.29 21.89
N ARG A 601 -15.84 -3.13 20.85
CA ARG A 601 -15.73 -2.69 19.44
C ARG A 601 -16.86 -1.70 19.05
N LEU A 602 -18.10 -1.92 19.48
CA LEU A 602 -19.24 -1.02 19.22
C LEU A 602 -19.14 0.31 20.00
N ASP A 603 -18.74 0.26 21.26
CA ASP A 603 -18.54 1.41 22.16
C ASP A 603 -17.28 2.24 21.80
N LYS A 604 -16.56 1.88 20.72
CA LYS A 604 -15.28 2.46 20.27
C LYS A 604 -14.15 2.35 21.32
N ARG A 605 -14.21 1.34 22.19
CA ARG A 605 -13.22 1.04 23.23
C ARG A 605 -12.25 -0.08 22.86
N TYR A 606 -12.43 -0.73 21.70
CA TYR A 606 -11.47 -1.65 21.10
C TYR A 606 -11.34 -1.32 19.60
N LEU A 607 -10.14 -0.93 19.18
CA LEU A 607 -9.85 -0.23 17.93
C LEU A 607 -8.69 -0.90 17.18
N GLU A 608 -8.78 -0.99 15.85
CA GLU A 608 -7.86 -1.79 15.01
C GLU A 608 -7.37 -1.00 13.78
N ASP A 609 -6.05 -0.95 13.57
CA ASP A 609 -5.38 -0.43 12.36
C ASP A 609 -4.49 -1.54 11.76
N ILE A 610 -5.13 -2.42 10.97
CA ILE A 610 -4.56 -3.72 10.58
C ILE A 610 -4.28 -3.81 9.07
N TRP A 611 -3.13 -4.39 8.72
CA TRP A 611 -2.57 -4.45 7.36
C TRP A 611 -2.01 -5.86 7.04
N THR A 612 -1.62 -6.10 5.77
CA THR A 612 -1.50 -7.46 5.20
C THR A 612 -0.42 -7.61 4.14
#